data_AF-A0AAD0JHE3-F1
#
_entry.id   AF-A0AAD0JHE3-F1
#
_cell.length_a   1.000
_cell.length_b   1.000
_cell.length_c   1.000
_cell.angle_alpha   90.00
_cell.angle_beta   90.00
_cell.angle_gamma   90.00
#
_symmetry.space_group_name_H-M   'P 1'
#
loop_
_entity.id
_entity.type
_entity.pdbx_description
1 polymer ?
#
loop_
_entity_poly.entity_id
_entity_poly.type
_entity_poly.pdbx_seq_one_letter_code
_entity_poly.pdbx_strand_id
1 'polypeptide(L)'
;MTGSQWGLLAPETLPGARRTRTLGLGRSVRQFNELAVPGLGGVQYAKQVLFAALSMAVAKRVENPDVQVTHIDVANAIEAVACIIGYEDTNWESSIRMRGRNKLPRGGSSPDYRVACKRSFHVSQPMRMSTAQALPSLGLVDTQSTRFNAFECNDNLDTFVSNCLGGLKAGNSTVLQHLSSWVEGKQLKWGSAGLIEALHPLRPLRSPARAWLKNALLQGTALSPELRERRQRAWHWVARLHREPATVESLDQPMPPNELDPQHWHDLRAGAQLVVARDAAIEVLDAVERVLECRKGRSLPLSEPLPKPVLAALAALAEHAKVFLALEHHDAEANRFCAECVSPDAEALRHLLLRDEQVLRLVDGCARPGAAYTGQPPTAAVATEDDGDPEDAPAAADEPIPAGISYRIRNLYRLQRDLEDASQDATAHTTEEAVA
;
A
#
# COMPACT_ATOMS: atom_id res chain seq x y z
N MET A 1 -23.62 -11.34 58.82
CA MET A 1 -24.01 -10.39 57.76
C MET A 1 -22.79 -10.13 56.90
N THR A 2 -22.63 -10.92 55.85
CA THR A 2 -21.54 -10.86 54.88
C THR A 2 -21.94 -9.89 53.77
N GLY A 3 -21.30 -8.72 53.72
CA GLY A 3 -21.49 -7.75 52.65
C GLY A 3 -20.77 -8.18 51.39
N SER A 4 -21.52 -8.55 50.35
CA SER A 4 -21.00 -8.77 49.00
C SER A 4 -20.55 -7.44 48.40
N GLN A 5 -19.24 -7.25 48.33
CA GLN A 5 -18.62 -6.19 47.53
C GLN A 5 -18.68 -6.64 46.06
N TRP A 6 -19.72 -6.20 45.35
CA TRP A 6 -19.84 -6.39 43.91
C TRP A 6 -18.67 -5.68 43.22
N GLY A 7 -17.88 -6.44 42.47
CA GLY A 7 -16.72 -5.95 41.75
C GLY A 7 -17.09 -4.86 40.75
N LEU A 8 -16.42 -3.71 40.86
CA LEU A 8 -16.35 -2.72 39.80
C LEU A 8 -15.72 -3.41 38.58
N LEU A 9 -16.52 -3.59 37.53
CA LEU A 9 -16.02 -3.93 36.20
C LEU A 9 -14.95 -2.89 35.83
N ALA A 10 -13.74 -3.35 35.53
CA ALA A 10 -12.70 -2.51 34.96
C ALA A 10 -13.28 -1.79 33.73
N PRO A 11 -12.95 -0.51 33.48
CA PRO A 11 -13.40 0.17 32.28
C PRO A 11 -12.97 -0.66 31.08
N GLU A 12 -13.96 -1.16 30.33
CA GLU A 12 -13.74 -1.69 29.00
C GLU A 12 -13.17 -0.52 28.20
N THR A 13 -11.84 -0.49 28.03
CA THR A 13 -11.23 0.35 27.01
C THR A 13 -11.69 -0.22 25.68
N LEU A 14 -12.84 0.24 25.21
CA LEU A 14 -13.26 0.03 23.84
C LEU A 14 -12.08 0.50 22.98
N PRO A 15 -11.55 -0.35 22.08
CA PRO A 15 -10.52 0.10 21.16
C PRO A 15 -11.06 1.35 20.44
N GLY A 16 -10.29 2.44 20.48
CA GLY A 16 -10.70 3.70 19.88
C GLY A 16 -11.16 3.48 18.43
N ALA A 17 -12.32 4.05 18.08
CA ALA A 17 -12.84 3.94 16.72
C ALA A 17 -11.81 4.51 15.75
N ARG A 18 -11.39 3.72 14.76
CA ARG A 18 -10.42 4.16 13.76
C ARG A 18 -11.01 5.31 12.95
N ARG A 19 -10.22 6.37 12.80
CA ARG A 19 -10.59 7.57 12.04
C ARG A 19 -10.32 7.36 10.54
N THR A 20 -11.13 6.55 9.89
CA THR A 20 -11.00 6.28 8.43
C THR A 20 -12.28 6.69 7.70
N ARG A 21 -12.17 7.63 6.75
CA ARG A 21 -13.30 8.07 5.90
C ARG A 21 -13.20 7.43 4.52
N THR A 22 -13.82 6.26 4.36
CA THR A 22 -13.83 5.55 3.07
C THR A 22 -14.87 6.11 2.09
N LEU A 23 -15.85 6.88 2.59
CA LEU A 23 -16.97 7.50 1.86
C LEU A 23 -17.80 6.50 1.00
N GLY A 24 -17.64 5.20 1.26
CA GLY A 24 -18.22 4.14 0.44
C GLY A 24 -17.62 4.03 -0.96
N LEU A 25 -16.41 4.54 -1.21
CA LEU A 25 -15.73 4.51 -2.52
C LEU A 25 -14.69 3.39 -2.67
N GLY A 26 -14.55 2.54 -1.65
CA GLY A 26 -13.49 1.52 -1.62
C GLY A 26 -13.58 0.49 -2.75
N ARG A 27 -14.73 0.29 -3.38
CA ARG A 27 -14.85 -0.58 -4.56
C ARG A 27 -14.38 0.16 -5.82
N SER A 28 -14.91 1.36 -6.11
CA SER A 28 -14.46 2.15 -7.27
C SER A 28 -12.95 2.43 -7.23
N VAL A 29 -12.39 2.82 -6.07
CA VAL A 29 -10.94 3.07 -5.93
C VAL A 29 -10.12 1.82 -6.27
N ARG A 30 -10.52 0.64 -5.75
CA ARG A 30 -9.85 -0.62 -6.10
C ARG A 30 -10.00 -0.94 -7.58
N GLN A 31 -11.16 -0.70 -8.17
CA GLN A 31 -11.39 -0.91 -9.59
C GLN A 31 -10.50 -0.01 -10.45
N PHE A 32 -10.39 1.29 -10.16
CA PHE A 32 -9.48 2.19 -10.88
C PHE A 32 -8.01 1.79 -10.71
N ASN A 33 -7.60 1.33 -9.52
CA ASN A 33 -6.24 0.81 -9.30
C ASN A 33 -5.96 -0.45 -10.14
N GLU A 34 -6.94 -1.34 -10.27
CA GLU A 34 -6.83 -2.51 -11.14
C GLU A 34 -6.85 -2.18 -12.63
N LEU A 35 -7.63 -1.17 -13.03
CA LEU A 35 -7.60 -0.63 -14.38
C LEU A 35 -6.27 0.06 -14.68
N ALA A 36 -5.61 0.66 -13.69
CA ALA A 36 -4.31 1.31 -13.87
C ALA A 36 -3.20 0.30 -14.17
N VAL A 37 -3.00 -0.70 -13.29
CA VAL A 37 -2.01 -1.77 -13.48
C VAL A 37 -2.58 -3.11 -13.01
N PRO A 38 -3.12 -3.93 -13.93
CA PRO A 38 -3.83 -5.16 -13.57
C PRO A 38 -2.97 -6.18 -12.81
N GLY A 39 -3.52 -6.68 -11.70
CA GLY A 39 -3.03 -7.87 -11.00
C GLY A 39 -1.71 -7.70 -10.24
N LEU A 40 -1.11 -6.52 -10.20
CA LEU A 40 0.19 -6.30 -9.56
C LEU A 40 0.13 -5.98 -8.07
N GLY A 41 -1.08 -5.75 -7.52
CA GLY A 41 -1.20 -5.30 -6.13
C GLY A 41 -0.38 -4.02 -5.88
N GLY A 42 0.05 -3.81 -4.64
CA GLY A 42 0.97 -2.72 -4.30
C GLY A 42 2.45 -3.12 -4.38
N VAL A 43 2.83 -3.98 -5.34
CA VAL A 43 4.24 -4.33 -5.55
C VAL A 43 4.97 -3.16 -6.21
N GLN A 44 6.01 -2.67 -5.55
CA GLN A 44 6.84 -1.54 -6.00
C GLN A 44 8.32 -1.88 -6.22
N TYR A 45 8.81 -2.99 -5.69
CA TYR A 45 10.16 -3.49 -5.94
C TYR A 45 10.21 -5.01 -5.80
N ALA A 46 11.19 -5.63 -6.44
CA ALA A 46 11.27 -7.07 -6.66
C ALA A 46 11.55 -7.86 -5.38
N LYS A 47 12.26 -7.29 -4.40
CA LYS A 47 12.48 -7.93 -3.08
C LYS A 47 11.16 -8.18 -2.33
N GLN A 48 10.10 -7.39 -2.53
CA GLN A 48 8.78 -7.68 -1.92
C GLN A 48 8.24 -9.02 -2.39
N VAL A 49 8.35 -9.29 -3.69
CA VAL A 49 7.92 -10.56 -4.30
C VAL A 49 8.78 -11.70 -3.78
N LEU A 50 10.11 -11.50 -3.68
CA LEU A 50 11.01 -12.50 -3.08
C LEU A 50 10.63 -12.83 -1.64
N PHE A 51 10.43 -11.84 -0.76
CA PHE A 51 10.13 -12.13 0.65
C PHE A 51 8.84 -12.94 0.81
N ALA A 52 7.81 -12.60 0.02
CA ALA A 52 6.57 -13.35 0.01
C ALA A 52 6.76 -14.79 -0.52
N ALA A 53 7.40 -14.96 -1.67
CA ALA A 53 7.66 -16.28 -2.26
C ALA A 53 8.58 -17.15 -1.36
N LEU A 54 9.64 -16.55 -0.80
CA LEU A 54 10.58 -17.20 0.10
C LEU A 54 9.89 -17.68 1.37
N SER A 55 8.96 -16.89 1.93
CA SER A 55 8.21 -17.31 3.12
C SER A 55 7.40 -18.58 2.91
N MET A 56 6.81 -18.72 1.72
CA MET A 56 6.06 -19.92 1.35
C MET A 56 6.99 -21.11 1.11
N ALA A 57 8.11 -20.90 0.41
CA ALA A 57 9.12 -21.93 0.20
C ALA A 57 9.72 -22.44 1.52
N VAL A 58 9.96 -21.53 2.48
CA VAL A 58 10.43 -21.88 3.83
C VAL A 58 9.35 -22.65 4.58
N ALA A 59 8.11 -22.17 4.60
CA ALA A 59 7.01 -22.84 5.30
C ALA A 59 6.75 -24.26 4.77
N LYS A 60 6.78 -24.45 3.44
CA LYS A 60 6.68 -25.78 2.78
C LYS A 60 7.77 -26.75 3.21
N ARG A 61 8.95 -26.25 3.62
CA ARG A 61 10.13 -27.07 3.95
C ARG A 61 10.28 -27.37 5.44
N VAL A 62 9.47 -26.74 6.30
CA VAL A 62 9.51 -27.06 7.74
C VAL A 62 8.83 -28.41 7.96
N GLU A 63 9.60 -29.38 8.45
CA GLU A 63 9.14 -30.76 8.66
C GLU A 63 8.83 -31.06 10.13
N ASN A 64 9.23 -30.18 11.05
CA ASN A 64 9.05 -30.38 12.48
C ASN A 64 7.57 -30.24 12.89
N PRO A 65 6.90 -31.33 13.33
CA PRO A 65 5.48 -31.31 13.70
C PRO A 65 5.18 -30.48 14.95
N ASP A 66 6.18 -30.20 15.79
CA ASP A 66 6.02 -29.40 17.01
C ASP A 66 5.98 -27.88 16.73
N VAL A 67 6.23 -27.48 15.47
CA VAL A 67 6.23 -26.07 15.06
C VAL A 67 5.04 -25.82 14.14
N GLN A 68 4.04 -25.11 14.65
CA GLN A 68 2.96 -24.61 13.80
C GLN A 68 3.47 -23.43 12.98
N VAL A 69 3.43 -23.59 11.65
CA VAL A 69 3.91 -22.59 10.70
C VAL A 69 2.78 -22.15 9.80
N THR A 70 2.61 -20.83 9.66
CA THR A 70 1.72 -20.23 8.65
C THR A 70 2.53 -19.37 7.69
N HIS A 71 2.10 -19.26 6.44
CA HIS A 71 2.77 -18.40 5.45
C HIS A 71 2.88 -16.96 5.94
N ILE A 72 1.83 -16.44 6.59
CA ILE A 72 1.80 -15.10 7.18
C ILE A 72 2.89 -14.92 8.25
N ASP A 73 3.04 -15.87 9.17
CA ASP A 73 3.99 -15.76 10.28
C ASP A 73 5.44 -15.80 9.79
N VAL A 74 5.73 -16.67 8.82
CA VAL A 74 7.05 -16.72 8.17
C VAL A 74 7.32 -15.45 7.37
N ALA A 75 6.34 -14.94 6.63
CA ALA A 75 6.50 -13.72 5.85
C ALA A 75 6.83 -12.52 6.73
N ASN A 76 6.09 -12.34 7.84
CA ASN A 76 6.35 -11.29 8.81
C ASN A 76 7.77 -11.40 9.39
N ALA A 77 8.19 -12.61 9.76
CA ALA A 77 9.50 -12.84 10.35
C ALA A 77 10.64 -12.55 9.35
N ILE A 78 10.53 -13.02 8.11
CA ILE A 78 11.51 -12.78 7.05
C ILE A 78 11.59 -11.28 6.72
N GLU A 79 10.45 -10.61 6.57
CA GLU A 79 10.41 -9.17 6.28
C GLU A 79 11.02 -8.34 7.41
N ALA A 80 10.73 -8.67 8.67
CA ALA A 80 11.32 -8.00 9.83
C ALA A 80 12.84 -8.14 9.84
N VAL A 81 13.36 -9.36 9.64
CA VAL A 81 14.80 -9.62 9.56
C VAL A 81 15.44 -8.89 8.39
N ALA A 82 14.82 -8.90 7.21
CA ALA A 82 15.29 -8.18 6.04
C ALA A 82 15.39 -6.67 6.31
N CYS A 83 14.37 -6.09 6.96
CA CYS A 83 14.40 -4.67 7.35
C CYS A 83 15.49 -4.36 8.38
N ILE A 84 15.71 -5.23 9.39
CA ILE A 84 16.81 -5.03 10.34
C ILE A 84 18.16 -5.06 9.63
N ILE A 85 18.39 -6.05 8.76
CA ILE A 85 19.64 -6.14 7.96
C ILE A 85 19.87 -4.85 7.17
N GLY A 86 18.83 -4.35 6.51
CA GLY A 86 18.93 -3.09 5.74
C GLY A 86 19.21 -1.87 6.62
N TYR A 87 18.52 -1.73 7.76
CA TYR A 87 18.78 -0.61 8.67
C TYR A 87 20.16 -0.69 9.33
N GLU A 88 20.68 -1.88 9.61
CA GLU A 88 22.05 -2.01 10.13
C GLU A 88 23.10 -1.58 9.11
N ASP A 89 22.90 -1.88 7.82
CA ASP A 89 23.82 -1.49 6.73
C ASP A 89 23.76 0.02 6.44
N THR A 90 22.59 0.65 6.60
CA THR A 90 22.38 2.08 6.29
C THR A 90 22.35 3.01 7.51
N ASN A 91 22.96 2.62 8.63
CA ASN A 91 22.94 3.42 9.87
C ASN A 91 21.53 3.89 10.28
N TRP A 92 20.53 3.04 10.07
CA TRP A 92 19.13 3.29 10.39
C TRP A 92 18.50 4.43 9.60
N GLU A 93 18.99 4.74 8.40
CA GLU A 93 18.33 5.68 7.49
C GLU A 93 16.96 5.15 7.01
N SER A 94 16.01 6.06 6.84
CA SER A 94 14.68 5.73 6.32
C SER A 94 14.74 5.42 4.82
N SER A 95 14.03 4.38 4.40
CA SER A 95 13.86 4.03 3.00
C SER A 95 12.45 3.52 2.75
N ILE A 96 11.87 3.84 1.59
CA ILE A 96 10.58 3.28 1.15
C ILE A 96 10.61 1.74 0.99
N ARG A 97 11.81 1.16 0.88
CA ARG A 97 12.04 -0.28 0.78
C ARG A 97 12.09 -0.99 2.13
N MET A 98 12.04 -0.26 3.25
CA MET A 98 12.17 -0.80 4.61
C MET A 98 11.04 -0.29 5.49
N ARG A 99 10.47 -1.17 6.34
CA ARG A 99 9.35 -0.84 7.24
C ARG A 99 9.73 -1.08 8.69
N GLY A 100 9.11 -0.33 9.61
CA GLY A 100 9.19 -0.61 11.04
C GLY A 100 10.39 -0.03 11.77
N ARG A 101 11.03 1.02 11.23
CA ARG A 101 12.19 1.72 11.82
C ARG A 101 12.07 1.99 13.33
N ASN A 102 10.89 2.43 13.78
CA ASN A 102 10.67 2.85 15.17
C ASN A 102 10.38 1.68 16.12
N LYS A 103 10.11 0.50 15.58
CA LYS A 103 9.65 -0.68 16.35
C LYS A 103 10.66 -1.81 16.36
N LEU A 104 11.45 -1.94 15.30
CA LEU A 104 12.49 -2.96 15.19
C LEU A 104 13.63 -2.69 16.17
N PRO A 105 14.19 -3.73 16.81
CA PRO A 105 15.25 -3.57 17.81
C PRO A 105 16.55 -3.06 17.17
N ARG A 106 17.22 -2.13 17.85
CA ARG A 106 18.53 -1.58 17.46
C ARG A 106 19.66 -2.25 18.22
N GLY A 107 20.65 -2.77 17.51
CA GLY A 107 21.85 -3.37 18.10
C GLY A 107 21.55 -4.59 18.96
N GLY A 108 21.92 -5.79 18.51
CA GLY A 108 21.68 -6.99 19.31
C GLY A 108 21.98 -8.28 18.57
N SER A 109 21.65 -9.40 19.21
CA SER A 109 21.64 -10.70 18.54
C SER A 109 20.43 -10.83 17.63
N SER A 110 20.54 -11.68 16.61
CA SER A 110 19.43 -12.05 15.75
C SER A 110 18.21 -12.50 16.56
N PRO A 111 16.98 -12.06 16.23
CA PRO A 111 15.78 -12.50 16.93
C PRO A 111 15.48 -13.98 16.66
N ASP A 112 14.97 -14.66 17.67
CA ASP A 112 14.39 -15.99 17.51
C ASP A 112 13.11 -15.91 16.66
N TYR A 113 12.84 -16.97 15.88
CA TYR A 113 11.65 -17.02 15.03
C TYR A 113 10.35 -16.77 15.81
N ARG A 114 10.22 -17.37 17.01
CA ARG A 114 9.04 -17.21 17.90
C ARG A 114 8.79 -15.76 18.32
N VAL A 115 9.81 -14.92 18.30
CA VAL A 115 9.70 -13.48 18.58
C VAL A 115 9.38 -12.75 17.28
N ALA A 116 10.15 -13.01 16.23
CA ALA A 116 10.06 -12.32 14.94
C ALA A 116 8.73 -12.52 14.22
N CYS A 117 8.06 -13.66 14.40
CA CYS A 117 6.79 -13.97 13.73
C CYS A 117 5.58 -13.21 14.31
N LYS A 118 5.69 -12.68 15.53
CA LYS A 118 4.58 -12.00 16.21
C LYS A 118 4.24 -10.70 15.50
N ARG A 119 2.94 -10.43 15.30
CA ARG A 119 2.44 -9.15 14.76
C ARG A 119 2.93 -7.93 15.56
N SER A 120 3.16 -8.09 16.86
CA SER A 120 3.66 -7.03 17.73
C SER A 120 5.15 -6.75 17.60
N PHE A 121 5.92 -7.56 16.86
CA PHE A 121 7.37 -7.36 16.69
C PHE A 121 7.71 -6.41 15.55
N HIS A 122 6.91 -6.40 14.49
CA HIS A 122 7.10 -5.59 13.29
C HIS A 122 5.87 -4.70 13.04
N VAL A 123 5.58 -4.33 11.80
CA VAL A 123 4.48 -3.40 11.49
C VAL A 123 3.11 -4.07 11.44
N SER A 124 2.06 -3.28 11.66
CA SER A 124 0.67 -3.72 11.46
C SER A 124 0.39 -4.03 9.99
N GLN A 125 1.06 -3.32 9.07
CA GLN A 125 0.93 -3.48 7.63
C GLN A 125 2.24 -3.93 6.94
N PRO A 126 2.58 -5.23 6.95
CA PRO A 126 3.76 -5.76 6.25
C PRO A 126 3.60 -5.78 4.73
N MET A 127 4.72 -5.74 4.00
CA MET A 127 4.82 -5.76 2.54
C MET A 127 4.03 -6.93 1.91
N ARG A 128 3.96 -8.10 2.55
CA ARG A 128 3.21 -9.25 2.00
C ARG A 128 1.75 -8.92 1.64
N MET A 129 1.13 -7.95 2.31
CA MET A 129 -0.26 -7.59 2.02
C MET A 129 -0.41 -6.83 0.71
N SER A 130 0.65 -6.16 0.25
CA SER A 130 0.70 -5.55 -1.07
C SER A 130 0.97 -6.58 -2.19
N THR A 131 1.50 -7.76 -1.86
CA THR A 131 1.84 -8.80 -2.83
C THR A 131 0.76 -9.86 -3.06
N ALA A 132 -0.30 -9.89 -2.24
CA ALA A 132 -1.29 -10.96 -2.26
C ALA A 132 -1.93 -11.16 -3.64
N GLN A 133 -2.19 -10.07 -4.36
CA GLN A 133 -2.72 -10.12 -5.72
C GLN A 133 -1.65 -10.43 -6.78
N ALA A 134 -0.43 -9.97 -6.55
CA ALA A 134 0.68 -10.12 -7.47
C ALA A 134 1.09 -11.58 -7.63
N LEU A 135 1.17 -12.35 -6.53
CA LEU A 135 1.69 -13.72 -6.59
C LEU A 135 0.91 -14.61 -7.57
N PRO A 136 -0.43 -14.68 -7.55
CA PRO A 136 -1.18 -15.42 -8.57
C PRO A 136 -1.01 -14.83 -9.97
N SER A 137 -1.04 -13.49 -10.11
CA SER A 137 -0.90 -12.81 -11.40
C SER A 137 0.45 -13.07 -12.08
N LEU A 138 1.50 -13.25 -11.30
CA LEU A 138 2.85 -13.63 -11.74
C LEU A 138 3.00 -15.14 -11.95
N GLY A 139 1.97 -15.94 -11.66
CA GLY A 139 2.02 -17.40 -11.76
C GLY A 139 2.92 -18.07 -10.71
N LEU A 140 3.22 -17.37 -9.62
CA LEU A 140 4.08 -17.87 -8.52
C LEU A 140 3.32 -18.76 -7.55
N VAL A 141 1.99 -18.75 -7.54
CA VAL A 141 1.21 -19.58 -6.63
C VAL A 141 -0.05 -20.05 -7.31
N ASP A 142 -0.52 -21.22 -6.88
CA ASP A 142 -1.85 -21.71 -7.21
C ASP A 142 -2.80 -21.31 -6.08
N THR A 143 -4.03 -20.91 -6.41
CA THR A 143 -5.00 -20.52 -5.39
C THR A 143 -6.44 -20.61 -5.88
N GLN A 144 -7.34 -21.00 -4.96
CA GLN A 144 -8.80 -20.90 -5.11
C GLN A 144 -9.38 -19.75 -4.26
N SER A 145 -8.52 -18.97 -3.61
CA SER A 145 -8.88 -17.96 -2.63
C SER A 145 -8.01 -16.70 -2.79
N THR A 146 -8.47 -15.58 -2.26
CA THR A 146 -7.67 -14.35 -2.19
C THR A 146 -6.82 -14.26 -0.91
N ARG A 147 -6.92 -15.26 -0.02
CA ARG A 147 -6.21 -15.27 1.27
C ARG A 147 -4.79 -15.84 1.11
N PHE A 148 -3.80 -15.08 1.57
CA PHE A 148 -2.38 -15.45 1.49
C PHE A 148 -2.03 -16.82 2.09
N ASN A 149 -2.63 -17.19 3.23
CA ASN A 149 -2.40 -18.51 3.85
C ASN A 149 -3.01 -19.68 3.05
N ALA A 150 -3.86 -19.42 2.07
CA ALA A 150 -4.47 -20.45 1.22
C ALA A 150 -3.72 -20.62 -0.12
N PHE A 151 -2.62 -19.90 -0.33
CA PHE A 151 -1.81 -20.03 -1.53
C PHE A 151 -0.96 -21.30 -1.47
N GLU A 152 -0.86 -22.01 -2.59
CA GLU A 152 -0.08 -23.23 -2.72
C GLU A 152 1.18 -22.97 -3.55
N CYS A 153 2.31 -23.55 -3.13
CA CYS A 153 3.57 -23.46 -3.87
C CYS A 153 3.53 -24.34 -5.12
N ASN A 154 4.00 -23.80 -6.24
CA ASN A 154 4.16 -24.52 -7.50
C ASN A 154 5.62 -24.43 -8.02
N ASP A 155 5.90 -25.07 -9.16
CA ASP A 155 7.25 -25.13 -9.73
C ASP A 155 7.83 -23.76 -10.12
N ASN A 156 6.96 -22.80 -10.49
CA ASN A 156 7.37 -21.43 -10.80
C ASN A 156 7.91 -20.72 -9.56
N LEU A 157 7.29 -20.93 -8.40
CA LEU A 157 7.78 -20.42 -7.11
C LEU A 157 9.17 -20.97 -6.80
N ASP A 158 9.31 -22.31 -6.89
CA ASP A 158 10.55 -22.99 -6.56
C ASP A 158 11.68 -22.56 -7.53
N THR A 159 11.36 -22.36 -8.81
CA THR A 159 12.28 -21.81 -9.83
C THR A 159 12.67 -20.36 -9.53
N PHE A 160 11.71 -19.49 -9.20
CA PHE A 160 11.96 -18.09 -8.89
C PHE A 160 12.82 -17.93 -7.64
N VAL A 161 12.50 -18.64 -6.55
CA VAL A 161 13.30 -18.64 -5.32
C VAL A 161 14.71 -19.18 -5.59
N SER A 162 14.84 -20.25 -6.39
CA SER A 162 16.14 -20.79 -6.78
C SER A 162 16.97 -19.78 -7.60
N ASN A 163 16.35 -19.04 -8.51
CA ASN A 163 17.01 -17.97 -9.26
C ASN A 163 17.45 -16.80 -8.37
N CYS A 164 16.67 -16.50 -7.32
CA CYS A 164 16.99 -15.44 -6.36
C CYS A 164 18.13 -15.81 -5.42
N LEU A 165 18.13 -17.05 -4.91
CA LEU A 165 19.13 -17.50 -3.94
C LEU A 165 20.39 -18.05 -4.63
N GLY A 166 20.24 -18.76 -5.74
CA GLY A 166 21.33 -19.44 -6.43
C GLY A 166 22.20 -20.26 -5.48
N GLY A 167 23.52 -20.09 -5.57
CA GLY A 167 24.50 -20.74 -4.69
C GLY A 167 24.75 -20.03 -3.35
N LEU A 168 23.93 -19.06 -2.93
CA LEU A 168 24.15 -18.33 -1.68
C LEU A 168 24.04 -19.27 -0.47
N LYS A 169 25.00 -19.12 0.45
CA LYS A 169 25.10 -19.91 1.68
C LYS A 169 25.03 -19.04 2.91
N ALA A 170 24.42 -19.58 3.96
CA ALA A 170 24.45 -19.02 5.30
C ALA A 170 25.14 -20.03 6.23
N GLY A 171 26.46 -19.85 6.42
CA GLY A 171 27.31 -20.88 7.01
C GLY A 171 27.49 -22.08 6.08
N ASN A 172 27.15 -23.28 6.55
CA ASN A 172 27.39 -24.53 5.81
C ASN A 172 26.19 -25.02 4.99
N SER A 173 25.05 -24.32 5.06
CA SER A 173 23.82 -24.68 4.35
C SER A 173 23.42 -23.59 3.35
N THR A 174 22.52 -23.94 2.42
CA THR A 174 21.88 -22.94 1.55
C THR A 174 21.05 -21.96 2.38
N VAL A 175 20.81 -20.76 1.85
CA VAL A 175 19.97 -19.76 2.54
C VAL A 175 18.57 -20.30 2.86
N LEU A 176 17.93 -21.00 1.92
CA LEU A 176 16.59 -21.58 2.12
C LEU A 176 16.57 -22.59 3.27
N GLN A 177 17.56 -23.50 3.30
CA GLN A 177 17.67 -24.50 4.37
C GLN A 177 17.97 -23.85 5.72
N HIS A 178 18.83 -22.83 5.72
CA HIS A 178 19.18 -22.09 6.93
C HIS A 178 17.97 -21.37 7.53
N LEU A 179 17.15 -20.71 6.70
CA LEU A 179 15.90 -20.07 7.14
C LEU A 179 14.87 -21.08 7.64
N SER A 180 14.73 -22.23 6.98
CA SER A 180 13.84 -23.32 7.45
C SER A 180 14.27 -23.82 8.83
N SER A 181 15.57 -24.05 9.01
CA SER A 181 16.15 -24.40 10.32
C SER A 181 15.98 -23.32 11.39
N TRP A 182 15.97 -22.04 11.01
CA TRP A 182 15.67 -20.95 11.95
C TRP A 182 14.20 -20.96 12.39
N VAL A 183 13.27 -21.22 11.48
CA VAL A 183 11.85 -21.41 11.82
C VAL A 183 11.65 -22.59 12.79
N GLU A 184 12.45 -23.64 12.63
CA GLU A 184 12.49 -24.79 13.55
C GLU A 184 13.16 -24.50 14.91
N GLY A 185 13.64 -23.28 15.13
CA GLY A 185 14.18 -22.82 16.42
C GLY A 185 15.72 -22.80 16.52
N LYS A 186 16.46 -23.03 15.43
CA LYS A 186 17.91 -22.84 15.43
C LYS A 186 18.28 -21.35 15.33
N GLN A 187 19.48 -20.98 15.81
CA GLN A 187 19.96 -19.60 15.76
C GLN A 187 20.11 -19.09 14.30
N LEU A 188 19.62 -17.88 14.05
CA LEU A 188 19.80 -17.22 12.77
C LEU A 188 21.19 -16.58 12.65
N LYS A 189 22.02 -17.11 11.75
CA LYS A 189 23.29 -16.48 11.35
C LYS A 189 23.08 -15.29 10.40
N TRP A 190 22.48 -14.22 10.91
CA TRP A 190 22.04 -13.10 10.09
C TRP A 190 23.15 -12.25 9.47
N GLY A 191 24.35 -12.25 10.08
CA GLY A 191 25.54 -11.58 9.56
C GLY A 191 26.27 -12.36 8.48
N SER A 192 25.74 -13.51 8.03
CA SER A 192 26.36 -14.27 6.96
C SER A 192 26.18 -13.55 5.62
N ALA A 193 27.26 -13.38 4.87
CA ALA A 193 27.26 -12.62 3.61
C ALA A 193 26.18 -13.11 2.63
N GLY A 194 25.95 -14.43 2.53
CA GLY A 194 24.92 -14.98 1.66
C GLY A 194 23.49 -14.71 2.13
N LEU A 195 23.24 -14.62 3.44
CA LEU A 195 21.92 -14.22 3.95
C LEU A 195 21.69 -12.71 3.75
N ILE A 196 22.69 -11.89 4.03
CA ILE A 196 22.62 -10.45 3.78
C ILE A 196 22.34 -10.21 2.31
N GLU A 197 23.09 -10.84 1.40
CA GLU A 197 22.85 -10.73 -0.04
C GLU A 197 21.42 -11.13 -0.46
N ALA A 198 20.89 -12.20 0.13
CA ALA A 198 19.55 -12.68 -0.15
C ALA A 198 18.45 -11.75 0.38
N LEU A 199 18.60 -11.22 1.60
CA LEU A 199 17.53 -10.53 2.31
C LEU A 199 17.63 -9.00 2.31
N HIS A 200 18.78 -8.41 1.99
CA HIS A 200 18.95 -6.95 2.04
C HIS A 200 17.96 -6.24 1.09
N PRO A 201 17.03 -5.39 1.59
CA PRO A 201 15.95 -4.81 0.78
C PRO A 201 16.43 -3.86 -0.33
N LEU A 202 17.58 -3.21 -0.13
CA LEU A 202 18.17 -2.26 -1.10
C LEU A 202 19.05 -2.95 -2.15
N ARG A 203 19.35 -4.25 -1.99
CA ARG A 203 20.13 -4.96 -2.99
C ARG A 203 19.21 -5.44 -4.13
N PRO A 204 19.63 -5.31 -5.39
CA PRO A 204 18.84 -5.80 -6.52
C PRO A 204 18.71 -7.33 -6.45
N LEU A 205 17.68 -7.86 -7.12
CA LEU A 205 17.66 -9.31 -7.37
C LEU A 205 18.80 -9.69 -8.33
N ARG A 206 19.26 -10.94 -8.21
CA ARG A 206 20.21 -11.52 -9.16
C ARG A 206 19.65 -11.48 -10.58
N SER A 207 20.52 -11.32 -11.57
CA SER A 207 20.11 -11.17 -12.98
C SER A 207 19.16 -12.27 -13.50
N PRO A 208 19.35 -13.58 -13.19
CA PRO A 208 18.39 -14.61 -13.60
C PRO A 208 17.00 -14.41 -13.00
N ALA A 209 16.91 -13.98 -11.75
CA ALA A 209 15.65 -13.69 -11.07
C ALA A 209 14.96 -12.43 -11.62
N ARG A 210 15.72 -11.38 -11.96
CA ARG A 210 15.18 -10.17 -12.60
C ARG A 210 14.58 -10.49 -13.96
N ALA A 211 15.31 -11.23 -14.80
CA ALA A 211 14.83 -11.67 -16.09
C ALA A 211 13.57 -12.55 -15.97
N TRP A 212 13.57 -13.49 -15.03
CA TRP A 212 12.41 -14.34 -14.76
C TRP A 212 11.19 -13.51 -14.32
N LEU A 213 11.36 -12.59 -13.36
CA LEU A 213 10.27 -11.78 -12.83
C LEU A 213 9.70 -10.82 -13.87
N LYS A 214 10.57 -10.19 -14.68
CA LYS A 214 10.15 -9.38 -15.83
C LYS A 214 9.29 -10.20 -16.80
N ASN A 215 9.74 -11.41 -17.15
CA ASN A 215 8.98 -12.27 -18.05
C ASN A 215 7.62 -12.66 -17.44
N ALA A 216 7.57 -13.05 -16.17
CA ALA A 216 6.31 -13.35 -15.46
C ALA A 216 5.35 -12.15 -15.43
N LEU A 217 5.88 -10.94 -15.20
CA LEU A 217 5.13 -9.70 -15.23
C LEU A 217 4.57 -9.41 -16.62
N LEU A 218 5.31 -9.64 -17.70
CA LEU A 218 4.79 -9.42 -19.05
C LEU A 218 3.83 -10.53 -19.50
N GLN A 219 4.01 -11.77 -19.03
CA GLN A 219 3.15 -12.89 -19.39
C GLN A 219 1.80 -12.88 -18.67
N GLY A 220 1.74 -12.47 -17.40
CA GLY A 220 0.48 -12.36 -16.66
C GLY A 220 -0.40 -13.59 -16.72
N THR A 221 0.13 -14.70 -16.18
CA THR A 221 -0.46 -16.04 -16.27
C THR A 221 -1.93 -16.08 -15.84
N ALA A 222 -2.31 -15.36 -14.77
CA ALA A 222 -3.69 -15.33 -14.28
C ALA A 222 -4.53 -14.15 -14.81
N LEU A 223 -4.03 -13.40 -15.82
CA LEU A 223 -4.76 -12.29 -16.44
C LEU A 223 -5.42 -12.71 -17.75
N SER A 224 -6.56 -12.07 -18.07
CA SER A 224 -7.13 -12.15 -19.41
C SER A 224 -6.18 -11.53 -20.45
N PRO A 225 -6.31 -11.88 -21.74
CA PRO A 225 -5.48 -11.29 -22.80
C PRO A 225 -5.49 -9.76 -22.81
N GLU A 226 -6.66 -9.15 -22.58
CA GLU A 226 -6.84 -7.69 -22.59
C GLU A 226 -6.12 -7.03 -21.42
N LEU A 227 -6.26 -7.59 -20.20
CA LEU A 227 -5.57 -7.08 -19.02
C LEU A 227 -4.05 -7.27 -19.10
N ARG A 228 -3.60 -8.36 -19.73
CA ARG A 228 -2.19 -8.61 -20.00
C ARG A 228 -1.62 -7.57 -20.95
N GLU A 229 -2.29 -7.32 -22.07
CA GLU A 229 -1.87 -6.31 -23.04
C GLU A 229 -1.82 -4.92 -22.40
N ARG A 230 -2.84 -4.56 -21.62
CA ARG A 230 -2.87 -3.31 -20.86
C ARG A 230 -1.66 -3.18 -19.93
N ARG A 231 -1.31 -4.23 -19.18
CA ARG A 231 -0.12 -4.21 -18.32
C ARG A 231 1.19 -4.08 -19.11
N GLN A 232 1.30 -4.74 -20.26
CA GLN A 232 2.48 -4.63 -21.13
C GLN A 232 2.64 -3.21 -21.67
N ARG A 233 1.55 -2.59 -22.13
CA ARG A 233 1.51 -1.18 -22.57
C ARG A 233 1.94 -0.23 -21.45
N ALA A 234 1.40 -0.42 -20.25
CA ALA A 234 1.81 0.34 -19.05
C ALA A 234 3.32 0.21 -18.77
N TRP A 235 3.86 -1.02 -18.87
CA TRP A 235 5.29 -1.29 -18.69
C TRP A 235 6.15 -0.53 -19.72
N HIS A 236 5.75 -0.55 -21.00
CA HIS A 236 6.46 0.18 -22.04
C HIS A 236 6.40 1.70 -21.84
N TRP A 237 5.25 2.21 -21.39
CA TRP A 237 5.08 3.62 -21.08
C TRP A 237 6.02 4.07 -19.96
N VAL A 238 6.01 3.40 -18.80
CA VAL A 238 6.91 3.79 -17.69
C VAL A 238 8.39 3.62 -18.05
N ALA A 239 8.73 2.64 -18.90
CA ALA A 239 10.08 2.48 -19.43
C ALA A 239 10.48 3.60 -20.41
N ARG A 240 9.54 4.21 -21.13
CA ARG A 240 9.82 5.45 -21.89
C ARG A 240 10.01 6.62 -20.93
N LEU A 241 9.13 6.82 -19.95
CA LEU A 241 9.25 7.93 -18.98
C LEU A 241 10.59 7.90 -18.24
N HIS A 242 11.13 6.71 -17.95
CA HIS A 242 12.47 6.58 -17.40
C HIS A 242 13.57 7.08 -18.35
N ARG A 243 13.51 6.72 -19.64
CA ARG A 243 14.49 7.12 -20.66
C ARG A 243 14.36 8.59 -21.08
N GLU A 244 13.14 9.10 -21.06
CA GLU A 244 12.78 10.43 -21.55
C GLU A 244 11.91 11.19 -20.51
N PRO A 245 12.44 11.54 -19.33
CA PRO A 245 11.65 12.17 -18.25
C PRO A 245 10.94 13.48 -18.64
N ALA A 246 11.48 14.22 -19.62
CA ALA A 246 10.88 15.46 -20.11
C ALA A 246 9.59 15.24 -20.92
N THR A 247 9.22 13.99 -21.21
CA THR A 247 8.04 13.63 -22.01
C THR A 247 6.81 13.29 -21.18
N VAL A 248 6.85 13.49 -19.86
CA VAL A 248 5.71 13.23 -18.96
C VAL A 248 4.48 14.00 -19.42
N GLU A 249 3.42 13.26 -19.70
CA GLU A 249 2.14 13.82 -20.13
C GLU A 249 1.32 14.34 -18.95
N SER A 250 0.57 15.43 -19.15
CA SER A 250 -0.46 15.84 -18.18
C SER A 250 -1.71 14.99 -18.38
N LEU A 251 -2.30 14.52 -17.28
CA LEU A 251 -3.60 13.84 -17.26
C LEU A 251 -4.76 14.74 -17.75
N ASP A 252 -4.55 16.05 -17.83
CA ASP A 252 -5.55 16.97 -18.39
C ASP A 252 -5.67 16.82 -19.92
N GLN A 253 -4.65 16.25 -20.57
CA GLN A 253 -4.65 16.07 -22.02
C GLN A 253 -5.58 14.92 -22.43
N PRO A 254 -6.42 15.14 -23.46
CA PRO A 254 -7.38 14.11 -23.89
C PRO A 254 -6.72 12.95 -24.64
N MET A 255 -5.56 13.18 -25.28
CA MET A 255 -4.89 12.17 -26.08
C MET A 255 -3.93 11.32 -25.24
N PRO A 256 -3.92 9.99 -25.44
CA PRO A 256 -3.02 9.11 -24.72
C PRO A 256 -1.58 9.25 -25.24
N PRO A 257 -0.59 8.88 -24.42
CA PRO A 257 0.73 8.54 -24.93
C PRO A 257 0.67 7.37 -25.91
N ASN A 258 1.64 7.28 -26.83
CA ASN A 258 1.67 6.28 -27.91
C ASN A 258 1.60 4.83 -27.42
N GLU A 259 2.12 4.54 -26.22
CA GLU A 259 2.13 3.18 -25.67
C GLU A 259 0.74 2.75 -25.16
N LEU A 260 -0.08 3.69 -24.68
CA LEU A 260 -1.36 3.38 -24.05
C LEU A 260 -2.49 3.45 -25.06
N ASP A 261 -3.47 2.55 -24.93
CA ASP A 261 -4.71 2.69 -25.70
C ASP A 261 -5.59 3.83 -25.12
N PRO A 262 -6.49 4.42 -25.93
CA PRO A 262 -7.36 5.50 -25.49
C PRO A 262 -8.24 5.15 -24.27
N GLN A 263 -8.68 3.90 -24.15
CA GLN A 263 -9.53 3.47 -23.03
C GLN A 263 -8.72 3.39 -21.74
N HIS A 264 -7.49 2.88 -21.78
CA HIS A 264 -6.61 2.85 -20.61
C HIS A 264 -6.26 4.25 -20.12
N TRP A 265 -5.94 5.17 -21.02
CA TRP A 265 -5.71 6.56 -20.65
C TRP A 265 -6.96 7.22 -20.06
N HIS A 266 -8.12 6.95 -20.64
CA HIS A 266 -9.40 7.41 -20.11
C HIS A 266 -9.64 6.92 -18.67
N ASP A 267 -9.41 5.64 -18.40
CA ASP A 267 -9.55 5.07 -17.05
C ASP A 267 -8.57 5.70 -16.05
N LEU A 268 -7.32 5.95 -16.46
CA LEU A 268 -6.30 6.62 -15.63
C LEU A 268 -6.72 8.04 -15.25
N ARG A 269 -7.25 8.81 -16.22
CA ARG A 269 -7.77 10.16 -16.01
C ARG A 269 -8.99 10.15 -15.08
N ALA A 270 -9.94 9.27 -15.31
CA ALA A 270 -11.13 9.13 -14.47
C ALA A 270 -10.76 8.75 -13.03
N GLY A 271 -9.83 7.80 -12.86
CA GLY A 271 -9.34 7.42 -11.54
C GLY A 271 -8.68 8.58 -10.79
N ALA A 272 -7.85 9.36 -11.47
CA ALA A 272 -7.22 10.55 -10.88
C ALA A 272 -8.26 11.61 -10.46
N GLN A 273 -9.23 11.91 -11.32
CA GLN A 273 -10.28 12.89 -10.99
C GLN A 273 -11.20 12.41 -9.86
N LEU A 274 -11.45 11.10 -9.74
CA LEU A 274 -12.20 10.56 -8.60
C LEU A 274 -11.44 10.76 -7.28
N VAL A 275 -10.13 10.55 -7.26
CA VAL A 275 -9.30 10.79 -6.07
C VAL A 275 -9.36 12.26 -5.65
N VAL A 276 -9.24 13.18 -6.61
CA VAL A 276 -9.37 14.63 -6.35
C VAL A 276 -10.74 14.97 -5.77
N ALA A 277 -11.83 14.44 -6.33
CA ALA A 277 -13.18 14.65 -5.80
C ALA A 277 -13.36 14.04 -4.40
N ARG A 278 -12.82 12.86 -4.15
CA ARG A 278 -12.83 12.21 -2.83
C ARG A 278 -12.10 13.07 -1.78
N ASP A 279 -10.91 13.55 -2.10
CA ASP A 279 -10.09 14.33 -1.16
C ASP A 279 -10.75 15.68 -0.86
N ALA A 280 -11.36 16.32 -1.88
CA ALA A 280 -12.18 17.52 -1.68
C ALA A 280 -13.41 17.25 -0.77
N ALA A 281 -14.01 16.05 -0.85
CA ALA A 281 -15.11 15.67 0.04
C ALA A 281 -14.63 15.45 1.49
N ILE A 282 -13.43 14.93 1.69
CA ILE A 282 -12.81 14.85 3.02
C ILE A 282 -12.58 16.25 3.59
N GLU A 283 -12.12 17.20 2.77
CA GLU A 283 -11.94 18.61 3.19
C GLU A 283 -13.27 19.28 3.59
N VAL A 284 -14.38 18.96 2.93
CA VAL A 284 -15.72 19.40 3.36
C VAL A 284 -16.02 18.90 4.77
N LEU A 285 -15.81 17.61 5.03
CA LEU A 285 -16.07 17.00 6.33
C LEU A 285 -15.12 17.54 7.41
N ASP A 286 -13.86 17.82 7.08
CA ASP A 286 -12.91 18.48 7.98
C ASP A 286 -13.31 19.93 8.28
N ALA A 287 -13.84 20.66 7.30
CA ALA A 287 -14.41 21.99 7.54
C ALA A 287 -15.62 21.94 8.49
N VAL A 288 -16.49 20.94 8.35
CA VAL A 288 -17.63 20.73 9.26
C VAL A 288 -17.15 20.41 10.66
N GLU A 289 -16.16 19.53 10.82
CA GLU A 289 -15.61 19.17 12.12
C GLU A 289 -15.03 20.38 12.87
N ARG A 290 -14.27 21.24 12.17
CA ARG A 290 -13.75 22.50 12.69
C ARG A 290 -14.87 23.45 13.13
N VAL A 291 -15.96 23.53 12.37
CA VAL A 291 -17.13 24.33 12.73
C VAL A 291 -17.80 23.80 14.00
N LEU A 292 -18.00 22.48 14.10
CA LEU A 292 -18.67 21.87 15.25
C LEU A 292 -17.90 22.12 16.54
N GLU A 293 -16.57 22.14 16.50
CA GLU A 293 -15.74 22.38 17.69
C GLU A 293 -15.95 23.79 18.26
N CYS A 294 -16.19 24.77 17.39
CA CYS A 294 -16.46 26.16 17.79
C CYS A 294 -17.93 26.42 18.20
N ARG A 295 -18.84 25.45 18.06
CA ARG A 295 -20.28 25.63 18.32
C ARG A 295 -20.70 25.06 19.69
N LYS A 296 -21.48 25.85 20.43
CA LYS A 296 -22.19 25.37 21.63
C LYS A 296 -23.16 24.24 21.23
N GLY A 297 -23.01 23.07 21.85
CA GLY A 297 -23.83 21.89 21.56
C GLY A 297 -23.36 21.04 20.37
N ARG A 298 -22.23 21.39 19.72
CA ARG A 298 -21.61 20.61 18.63
C ARG A 298 -22.63 20.09 17.60
N SER A 299 -23.50 20.98 17.12
CA SER A 299 -24.54 20.65 16.15
C SER A 299 -24.59 21.69 15.03
N LEU A 300 -24.74 21.23 13.79
CA LEU A 300 -24.93 22.06 12.61
C LEU A 300 -26.21 21.63 11.88
N PRO A 301 -27.31 22.38 12.01
CA PRO A 301 -28.53 22.12 11.24
C PRO A 301 -28.32 22.36 9.74
N LEU A 302 -28.75 21.43 8.89
CA LEU A 302 -28.67 21.56 7.44
C LEU A 302 -29.80 22.43 6.85
N SER A 303 -30.83 22.73 7.65
CA SER A 303 -31.93 23.63 7.29
C SER A 303 -31.57 25.11 7.41
N GLU A 304 -30.45 25.44 8.04
CA GLU A 304 -29.95 26.79 8.23
C GLU A 304 -28.86 27.13 7.21
N PRO A 305 -28.56 28.42 6.96
CA PRO A 305 -27.43 28.82 6.14
C PRO A 305 -26.12 28.18 6.62
N LEU A 306 -25.44 27.46 5.73
CA LEU A 306 -24.20 26.80 6.05
C LEU A 306 -23.06 27.81 6.29
N PRO A 307 -22.11 27.51 7.19
CA PRO A 307 -20.95 28.37 7.43
C PRO A 307 -20.10 28.57 6.17
N LYS A 308 -19.53 29.77 6.00
CA LYS A 308 -18.68 30.12 4.86
C LYS A 308 -17.56 29.10 4.55
N PRO A 309 -16.81 28.56 5.54
CA PRO A 309 -15.77 27.57 5.26
C PRO A 309 -16.32 26.27 4.64
N VAL A 310 -17.52 25.85 5.06
CA VAL A 310 -18.18 24.66 4.54
C VAL A 310 -18.69 24.92 3.12
N LEU A 311 -19.29 26.08 2.88
CA LEU A 311 -19.73 26.50 1.53
C LEU A 311 -18.56 26.57 0.54
N ALA A 312 -17.41 27.12 0.96
CA ALA A 312 -16.22 27.19 0.11
C ALA A 312 -15.69 25.79 -0.26
N ALA A 313 -15.64 24.88 0.70
CA ALA A 313 -15.23 23.50 0.47
C ALA A 313 -16.22 22.74 -0.44
N LEU A 314 -17.53 22.94 -0.24
CA LEU A 314 -18.58 22.34 -1.07
C LEU A 314 -18.50 22.84 -2.52
N ALA A 315 -18.25 24.13 -2.73
CA ALA A 315 -18.05 24.69 -4.06
C ALA A 315 -16.84 24.05 -4.76
N ALA A 316 -15.71 23.89 -4.07
CA ALA A 316 -14.53 23.22 -4.63
C ALA A 316 -14.81 21.75 -4.97
N LEU A 317 -15.47 21.02 -4.07
CA LEU A 317 -15.91 19.64 -4.31
C LEU A 317 -16.81 19.54 -5.55
N ALA A 318 -17.79 20.43 -5.68
CA ALA A 318 -18.73 20.42 -6.81
C ALA A 318 -18.00 20.62 -8.14
N GLU A 319 -16.99 21.50 -8.20
CA GLU A 319 -16.18 21.68 -9.41
C GLU A 319 -15.40 20.40 -9.77
N HIS A 320 -14.73 19.76 -8.81
CA HIS A 320 -14.01 18.50 -9.05
C HIS A 320 -14.95 17.36 -9.47
N ALA A 321 -16.12 17.26 -8.85
CA ALA A 321 -17.13 16.27 -9.20
C ALA A 321 -17.66 16.47 -10.62
N LYS A 322 -17.88 17.72 -11.08
CA LYS A 322 -18.26 18.02 -12.46
C LYS A 322 -17.18 17.60 -13.46
N VAL A 323 -15.90 17.83 -13.13
CA VAL A 323 -14.78 17.40 -14.00
C VAL A 323 -14.79 15.88 -14.17
N PHE A 324 -14.99 15.12 -13.10
CA PHE A 324 -15.15 13.66 -13.21
C PHE A 324 -16.36 13.27 -14.07
N LEU A 325 -17.53 13.85 -13.83
CA LEU A 325 -18.76 13.53 -14.59
C LEU A 325 -18.63 13.85 -16.08
N ALA A 326 -17.90 14.92 -16.43
CA ALA A 326 -17.64 15.31 -17.82
C ALA A 326 -16.75 14.30 -18.58
N LEU A 327 -16.09 13.37 -17.88
CA LEU A 327 -15.37 12.27 -18.52
C LEU A 327 -16.33 11.18 -19.02
N GLU A 328 -17.57 11.09 -18.53
CA GLU A 328 -18.55 10.06 -18.95
C GLU A 328 -18.05 8.62 -18.75
N HIS A 329 -17.26 8.38 -17.69
CA HIS A 329 -16.78 7.04 -17.34
C HIS A 329 -17.95 6.14 -16.91
N HIS A 330 -17.80 4.82 -17.06
CA HIS A 330 -18.88 3.84 -16.85
C HIS A 330 -19.04 3.34 -15.39
N ASP A 331 -18.24 3.84 -14.44
CA ASP A 331 -18.27 3.39 -13.04
C ASP A 331 -19.49 3.98 -12.32
N ALA A 332 -20.49 3.14 -12.07
CA ALA A 332 -21.77 3.57 -11.50
C ALA A 332 -21.66 4.14 -10.08
N GLU A 333 -20.75 3.64 -9.26
CA GLU A 333 -20.59 4.11 -7.87
C GLU A 333 -19.91 5.47 -7.82
N ALA A 334 -18.85 5.67 -8.61
CA ALA A 334 -18.17 6.95 -8.77
C ALA A 334 -19.10 8.01 -9.39
N ASN A 335 -19.86 7.65 -10.44
CA ASN A 335 -20.85 8.54 -11.05
C ASN A 335 -21.92 8.97 -10.05
N ARG A 336 -22.47 8.03 -9.28
CA ARG A 336 -23.45 8.34 -8.23
C ARG A 336 -22.86 9.28 -7.19
N PHE A 337 -21.66 8.99 -6.68
CA PHE A 337 -20.99 9.83 -5.70
C PHE A 337 -20.77 11.26 -6.23
N CYS A 338 -20.22 11.41 -7.43
CA CYS A 338 -19.99 12.73 -8.01
C CYS A 338 -21.31 13.47 -8.29
N ALA A 339 -22.37 12.78 -8.73
CA ALA A 339 -23.69 13.38 -8.92
C ALA A 339 -24.31 13.88 -7.60
N GLU A 340 -24.16 13.11 -6.52
CA GLU A 340 -24.55 13.51 -5.15
C GLU A 340 -23.78 14.77 -4.70
N CYS A 341 -22.51 14.90 -5.07
CA CYS A 341 -21.66 16.04 -4.72
C CYS A 341 -21.97 17.33 -5.50
N VAL A 342 -22.64 17.23 -6.65
CA VAL A 342 -23.07 18.39 -7.47
C VAL A 342 -24.48 18.87 -7.08
N SER A 343 -25.15 18.18 -6.16
CA SER A 343 -26.44 18.58 -5.60
C SER A 343 -26.33 19.92 -4.83
N PRO A 344 -27.46 20.61 -4.54
CA PRO A 344 -27.45 21.81 -3.71
C PRO A 344 -26.71 21.60 -2.38
N ASP A 345 -26.02 22.62 -1.87
CA ASP A 345 -25.05 22.52 -0.77
C ASP A 345 -25.53 21.69 0.45
N ALA A 346 -26.75 21.94 0.93
CA ALA A 346 -27.31 21.20 2.06
C ALA A 346 -27.53 19.72 1.75
N GLU A 347 -27.91 19.40 0.51
CA GLU A 347 -28.14 18.04 0.04
C GLU A 347 -26.83 17.28 -0.22
N ALA A 348 -25.85 17.95 -0.83
CA ALA A 348 -24.50 17.40 -0.97
C ALA A 348 -23.88 17.08 0.40
N LEU A 349 -23.98 18.01 1.37
CA LEU A 349 -23.52 17.77 2.73
C LEU A 349 -24.28 16.61 3.40
N ARG A 350 -25.60 16.48 3.16
CA ARG A 350 -26.39 15.35 3.67
C ARG A 350 -25.84 14.01 3.18
N HIS A 351 -25.56 13.87 1.88
CA HIS A 351 -24.98 12.66 1.31
C HIS A 351 -23.61 12.34 1.90
N LEU A 352 -22.74 13.34 2.10
CA LEU A 352 -21.44 13.14 2.72
C LEU A 352 -21.52 12.65 4.17
N LEU A 353 -22.45 13.21 4.96
CA LEU A 353 -22.65 12.78 6.36
C LEU A 353 -23.21 11.36 6.46
N LEU A 354 -24.06 10.94 5.53
CA LEU A 354 -24.54 9.55 5.41
C LEU A 354 -23.44 8.57 5.02
N ARG A 355 -22.34 9.05 4.43
CA ARG A 355 -21.20 8.24 3.99
C ARG A 355 -20.07 8.15 5.02
N ASP A 356 -19.91 9.16 5.88
CA ASP A 356 -18.89 9.16 6.94
C ASP A 356 -19.30 8.21 8.09
N GLU A 357 -20.39 8.54 8.79
CA GLU A 357 -20.95 7.89 9.99
C GLU A 357 -19.98 7.68 11.19
N GLN A 358 -18.67 7.66 10.96
CA GLN A 358 -17.63 7.35 11.95
C GLN A 358 -17.17 8.60 12.66
N VAL A 359 -16.78 9.64 11.90
CA VAL A 359 -16.28 10.91 12.45
C VAL A 359 -17.40 11.93 12.59
N LEU A 360 -18.26 12.03 11.58
CA LEU A 360 -19.45 12.87 11.58
C LEU A 360 -20.68 12.03 11.27
N ARG A 361 -21.81 12.36 11.91
CA ARG A 361 -23.11 11.68 11.73
C ARG A 361 -24.21 12.66 11.42
N LEU A 362 -25.18 12.21 10.62
CA LEU A 362 -26.45 12.91 10.41
C LEU A 362 -27.47 12.45 11.46
N VAL A 363 -27.93 13.36 12.31
CA VAL A 363 -28.96 13.09 13.34
C VAL A 363 -29.98 14.22 13.33
N ASP A 364 -31.26 13.90 13.15
CA ASP A 364 -32.37 14.87 13.11
C ASP A 364 -32.11 16.05 12.14
N GLY A 365 -31.56 15.76 10.96
CA GLY A 365 -31.23 16.80 9.96
C GLY A 365 -30.04 17.70 10.35
N CYS A 366 -29.26 17.32 11.36
CA CYS A 366 -28.08 18.04 11.82
C CYS A 366 -26.82 17.20 11.68
N ALA A 367 -25.69 17.81 11.33
CA ALA A 367 -24.38 17.22 11.48
C ALA A 367 -23.98 17.22 12.97
N ARG A 368 -23.52 16.07 13.48
CA ARG A 368 -23.09 15.88 14.88
C ARG A 368 -21.84 15.01 15.00
N PRO A 369 -21.10 15.07 16.12
CA PRO A 369 -19.96 14.21 16.40
C PRO A 369 -20.26 12.70 16.31
N GLY A 370 -19.40 12.02 15.57
CA GLY A 370 -19.25 10.57 15.51
C GLY A 370 -18.49 9.99 16.70
N ALA A 371 -18.27 8.67 16.67
CA ALA A 371 -17.48 7.98 17.69
C ALA A 371 -15.97 8.27 17.57
N ALA A 372 -15.50 8.59 16.35
CA ALA A 372 -14.11 8.93 16.05
C ALA A 372 -13.87 10.46 15.95
N TYR A 373 -14.82 11.27 16.39
CA TYR A 373 -14.72 12.73 16.38
C TYR A 373 -13.65 13.22 17.37
N THR A 374 -12.76 14.10 16.92
CA THR A 374 -11.73 14.71 17.76
C THR A 374 -11.85 16.23 17.83
N GLY A 375 -12.64 16.85 16.95
CA GLY A 375 -12.76 18.31 16.83
C GLY A 375 -11.55 18.96 16.16
N GLN A 376 -10.50 18.16 15.90
CA GLN A 376 -9.30 18.55 15.21
C GLN A 376 -9.06 17.52 14.10
N PRO A 377 -9.34 17.89 12.84
CA PRO A 377 -8.93 17.09 11.70
C PRO A 377 -7.44 16.71 11.78
N PRO A 378 -7.04 15.54 11.26
CA PRO A 378 -5.63 15.21 11.17
C PRO A 378 -4.97 16.31 10.35
N THR A 379 -3.90 16.89 10.86
CA THR A 379 -2.99 17.65 10.00
C THR A 379 -2.33 16.64 9.07
N ALA A 380 -2.11 16.98 7.80
CA ALA A 380 -1.51 16.09 6.79
C ALA A 380 -0.18 15.42 7.25
N ALA A 381 0.48 15.97 8.28
CA ALA A 381 1.68 15.43 8.90
C ALA A 381 1.45 14.35 9.99
N VAL A 382 0.21 14.09 10.42
CA VAL A 382 -0.13 13.16 11.53
C VAL A 382 -0.97 11.97 11.04
N ALA A 383 -0.87 11.62 9.76
CA ALA A 383 -1.07 10.22 9.38
C ALA A 383 0.01 9.43 10.11
N THR A 384 -0.35 8.87 11.26
CA THR A 384 0.56 8.15 12.15
C THR A 384 1.42 7.20 11.33
N GLU A 385 2.73 7.44 11.34
CA GLU A 385 3.76 6.58 10.73
C GLU A 385 3.71 5.11 11.21
N ASP A 386 2.83 4.82 12.19
CA ASP A 386 2.60 3.51 12.82
C ASP A 386 1.43 2.70 12.20
N ASP A 387 0.60 3.30 11.34
CA ASP A 387 -0.48 2.61 10.62
C ASP A 387 -0.35 2.84 9.11
N GLY A 388 0.65 2.18 8.53
CA GLY A 388 0.99 2.32 7.13
C GLY A 388 -0.12 1.86 6.19
N ASP A 389 -0.93 2.81 5.70
CA ASP A 389 -1.38 2.73 4.31
C ASP A 389 -0.20 3.13 3.42
N PRO A 390 0.41 2.19 2.68
CA PRO A 390 1.46 2.53 1.72
C PRO A 390 0.92 3.22 0.47
N GLU A 391 -0.39 3.50 0.41
CA GLU A 391 -1.01 4.16 -0.75
C GLU A 391 -0.57 5.62 -0.88
N ASP A 392 -0.08 6.25 0.21
CA ASP A 392 0.38 7.65 0.26
C ASP A 392 1.84 7.80 0.74
N ALA A 393 2.75 6.92 0.34
CA ALA A 393 4.16 7.28 0.43
C ALA A 393 4.37 8.53 -0.45
N PRO A 394 4.87 9.65 0.10
CA PRO A 394 4.96 10.90 -0.66
C PRO A 394 5.69 10.65 -1.97
N ALA A 395 5.14 11.21 -3.05
CA ALA A 395 5.84 11.25 -4.32
C ALA A 395 7.23 11.83 -4.08
N ALA A 396 8.29 11.10 -4.43
CA ALA A 396 9.57 11.76 -4.60
C ALA A 396 9.34 12.81 -5.68
N ALA A 397 9.62 14.07 -5.38
CA ALA A 397 9.32 15.21 -6.24
C ALA A 397 9.92 15.06 -7.67
N ASP A 398 10.89 14.16 -7.82
CA ASP A 398 11.67 13.94 -9.03
C ASP A 398 11.23 12.73 -9.87
N GLU A 399 10.20 11.97 -9.46
CA GLU A 399 9.71 10.86 -10.29
C GLU A 399 8.92 11.38 -11.50
N PRO A 400 9.31 11.02 -12.75
CA PRO A 400 8.66 11.48 -13.98
C PRO A 400 7.34 10.73 -14.20
N ILE A 401 6.36 11.00 -13.35
CA ILE A 401 5.04 10.37 -13.35
C ILE A 401 3.99 11.48 -13.21
N PRO A 402 2.87 11.44 -13.98
CA PRO A 402 1.87 12.49 -13.91
C PRO A 402 1.31 12.69 -12.49
N ALA A 403 1.12 13.95 -12.09
CA ALA A 403 0.53 14.28 -10.79
C ALA A 403 -0.89 13.72 -10.67
N GLY A 404 -1.26 13.20 -9.50
CA GLY A 404 -2.59 12.64 -9.23
C GLY A 404 -2.89 11.28 -9.87
N ILE A 405 -1.95 10.69 -10.64
CA ILE A 405 -2.15 9.36 -11.21
C ILE A 405 -2.16 8.28 -10.11
N SER A 406 -2.84 7.15 -10.38
CA SER A 406 -2.85 5.99 -9.49
C SER A 406 -1.44 5.60 -9.04
N TYR A 407 -1.28 5.37 -7.73
CA TYR A 407 -0.04 4.88 -7.15
C TYR A 407 0.46 3.58 -7.79
N ARG A 408 -0.43 2.80 -8.44
CA ARG A 408 -0.07 1.57 -9.14
C ARG A 408 0.86 1.83 -10.32
N ILE A 409 0.69 2.95 -11.04
CA ILE A 409 1.61 3.36 -12.12
C ILE A 409 2.96 3.76 -11.53
N ARG A 410 2.96 4.50 -10.43
CA ARG A 410 4.20 4.87 -9.70
C ARG A 410 4.96 3.62 -9.23
N ASN A 411 4.25 2.66 -8.66
CA ASN A 411 4.81 1.39 -8.24
C ASN A 411 5.37 0.58 -9.42
N LEU A 412 4.67 0.57 -10.56
CA LEU A 412 5.16 -0.07 -11.78
C LEU A 412 6.44 0.60 -12.29
N TYR A 413 6.52 1.93 -12.26
CA TYR A 413 7.74 2.68 -12.61
C TYR A 413 8.92 2.29 -11.70
N ARG A 414 8.72 2.28 -10.39
CA ARG A 414 9.75 1.87 -9.41
C ARG A 414 10.19 0.41 -9.63
N LEU A 415 9.25 -0.49 -9.88
CA LEU A 415 9.53 -1.90 -10.15
C LEU A 415 10.27 -2.08 -11.48
N GLN A 416 9.93 -1.30 -12.50
CA GLN A 416 10.62 -1.31 -13.78
C GLN A 416 12.09 -0.91 -13.62
N ARG A 417 12.36 0.17 -12.87
CA ARG A 417 13.72 0.58 -12.52
C ARG A 417 14.45 -0.50 -11.73
N ASP A 418 13.82 -1.07 -10.72
CA ASP A 418 14.42 -2.13 -9.89
C ASP A 418 14.82 -3.37 -10.70
N LEU A 419 14.12 -3.65 -11.80
CA LEU A 419 14.39 -4.79 -12.67
C LEU A 419 15.44 -4.48 -13.76
N GLU A 420 15.43 -3.29 -14.35
CA GLU A 420 16.37 -2.92 -15.43
C GLU A 420 17.69 -2.32 -14.89
N ASP A 421 17.61 -1.43 -13.90
CA ASP A 421 18.75 -0.67 -13.38
C ASP A 421 19.44 -1.46 -12.25
N ALA A 422 20.26 -2.45 -12.64
CA ALA A 422 21.01 -3.30 -11.70
C ALA A 422 21.91 -2.54 -10.70
N SER A 423 22.12 -1.24 -10.91
CA SER A 423 23.27 -0.50 -10.37
C SER A 423 22.94 0.80 -9.64
N GLN A 424 21.69 1.27 -9.57
CA GLN A 424 21.43 2.68 -9.22
C GLN A 424 20.95 2.98 -7.78
N ASP A 425 20.47 2.01 -7.00
CA ASP A 425 20.00 2.29 -5.63
C ASP A 425 21.10 2.22 -4.56
N ALA A 426 22.34 1.89 -4.94
CA ALA A 426 23.51 2.08 -4.06
C ALA A 426 24.09 3.50 -4.13
N THR A 427 23.77 4.27 -5.17
CA THR A 427 24.42 5.56 -5.49
C THR A 427 23.64 6.81 -5.09
N ALA A 428 22.42 6.67 -4.56
CA ALA A 428 21.68 7.82 -4.02
C ALA A 428 22.17 8.29 -2.64
N HIS A 429 23.17 7.61 -2.05
CA HIS A 429 23.77 7.96 -0.75
C HIS A 429 25.20 8.52 -0.85
N THR A 430 25.63 8.96 -2.04
CA THR A 430 26.89 9.69 -2.21
C THR A 430 26.69 10.95 -3.05
N THR A 431 25.97 11.93 -2.51
CA THR A 431 26.08 13.33 -2.95
C THR A 431 25.64 14.28 -1.84
N GLU A 432 26.49 14.42 -0.82
CA GLU A 432 26.57 15.65 -0.03
C GLU A 432 27.96 15.77 0.61
N GLU A 433 29.02 15.65 -0.20
CA GLU A 433 30.35 16.15 0.15
C GLU A 433 31.23 16.16 -1.11
N ALA A 434 31.24 17.29 -1.82
CA ALA A 434 32.39 17.81 -2.57
C ALA A 434 31.95 18.98 -3.48
N VAL A 435 31.74 20.18 -2.92
CA VAL A 435 32.18 21.43 -3.56
C VAL A 435 32.51 22.46 -2.47
N ALA A 436 33.81 22.77 -2.38
CA ALA A 436 34.49 23.93 -1.79
C ALA A 436 34.34 24.21 -0.28
#